data_AF-A0A381FDX9-F1
#
_entry.id   AF-A0A381FDX9-F1
#
_cell.length_a   1.000
_cell.length_b   1.000
_cell.length_c   1.000
_cell.angle_alpha   90.00
_cell.angle_beta   90.00
_cell.angle_gamma   90.00
#
_symmetry.space_group_name_H-M   'P 1'
#
loop_
_entity.id
_entity.type
_entity.pdbx_description
1 polymer ?
#
loop_
_entity_poly.entity_id
_entity_poly.type
_entity_poly.pdbx_seq_one_letter_code
_entity_poly.pdbx_strand_id
1 'polypeptide(L)'
;MKNSISCLLLVALTIFGSCSSENAVVTNPETLKSPEMEAFAKAFKNLNNPENKLTDEERRSGSTELSDRRKKTLIPASLELIKSTGATDQEIERKTKGDMSAIIVWAIQINNSKNSEIKNKVQSEN
;
A
#
# COMPACT_ATOMS: atom_id res chain seq x y z
N MET A 1 -53.95 38.04 32.93
CA MET A 1 -52.98 37.10 32.31
C MET A 1 -51.69 37.88 32.10
N LYS A 2 -50.79 37.89 33.10
CA LYS A 2 -49.58 37.06 33.22
C LYS A 2 -48.53 37.29 32.10
N ASN A 3 -47.67 38.26 32.41
CA ASN A 3 -46.20 38.24 32.41
C ASN A 3 -45.39 38.16 31.10
N SER A 4 -44.54 39.18 30.99
CA SER A 4 -43.30 39.39 30.25
C SER A 4 -42.43 38.16 29.98
N ILE A 5 -41.86 38.08 28.77
CA ILE A 5 -40.63 37.33 28.50
C ILE A 5 -39.76 38.14 27.52
N SER A 6 -38.73 38.76 28.09
CA SER A 6 -37.53 39.24 27.41
C SER A 6 -36.58 38.06 27.24
N CYS A 7 -36.04 37.83 26.04
CA CYS A 7 -34.88 36.97 25.84
C CYS A 7 -33.95 37.58 24.78
N LEU A 8 -32.96 38.33 25.26
CA LEU A 8 -31.70 38.59 24.57
C LEU A 8 -31.05 37.26 24.15
N LEU A 9 -30.56 37.16 22.92
CA LEU A 9 -29.68 36.08 22.47
C LEU A 9 -28.31 36.67 22.15
N LEU A 10 -27.39 36.46 23.09
CA LEU A 10 -25.98 36.87 23.05
C LEU A 10 -25.21 35.83 22.21
N VAL A 11 -24.62 36.23 21.09
CA VAL A 11 -23.73 35.36 20.29
C VAL A 11 -22.33 35.43 20.89
N ALA A 12 -21.92 34.37 21.59
CA ALA A 12 -20.55 34.15 22.03
C ALA A 12 -19.75 33.48 20.91
N LEU A 13 -18.95 34.27 20.17
CA LEU A 13 -17.90 33.77 19.28
C LEU A 13 -16.69 33.38 20.13
N THR A 14 -16.62 32.12 20.54
CA THR A 14 -15.38 31.52 21.05
C THR A 14 -14.45 31.27 19.88
N ILE A 15 -13.43 32.11 19.77
CA ILE A 15 -12.29 31.92 18.88
C ILE A 15 -11.55 30.68 19.39
N PHE A 16 -11.65 29.57 18.66
CA PHE A 16 -10.77 28.42 18.87
C PHE A 16 -9.35 28.89 18.56
N GLY A 17 -8.52 28.98 19.61
CA GLY A 17 -7.09 29.17 19.46
C GLY A 17 -6.51 27.99 18.69
N SER A 18 -5.93 28.26 17.51
CA SER A 18 -5.13 27.30 16.78
C SER A 18 -3.93 26.89 17.63
N CYS A 19 -3.98 25.69 18.21
CA CYS A 19 -2.84 25.05 18.83
C CYS A 19 -1.88 24.65 17.71
N SER A 20 -0.92 25.52 17.39
CA SER A 20 0.23 25.16 16.54
C SER A 20 1.28 24.54 17.44
N SER A 21 1.11 23.26 17.79
CA SER A 21 2.22 22.47 18.29
C SER A 21 3.03 21.98 17.09
N GLU A 22 4.10 22.71 16.78
CA GLU A 22 5.16 22.26 15.86
C GLU A 22 5.95 21.12 16.53
N ASN A 23 5.33 19.95 16.67
CA ASN A 23 6.07 18.72 16.90
C ASN A 23 6.61 18.28 15.55
N ALA A 24 7.90 18.50 15.30
CA ALA A 24 8.61 17.84 14.22
C ALA A 24 8.58 16.33 14.47
N VAL A 25 7.54 15.67 13.96
CA VAL A 25 7.46 14.22 13.91
C VAL A 25 8.55 13.77 12.96
N VAL A 26 9.56 13.08 13.48
CA VAL A 26 10.53 12.38 12.63
C VAL A 26 9.79 11.25 11.93
N THR A 27 9.34 11.50 10.70
CA THR A 27 8.59 10.54 9.91
C THR A 27 9.51 9.41 9.47
N ASN A 28 9.35 8.22 10.08
CA ASN A 28 10.05 7.02 9.65
C ASN A 28 9.37 6.46 8.39
N PRO A 29 10.06 6.33 7.23
CA PRO A 29 9.45 5.82 5.99
C PRO A 29 8.84 4.42 6.14
N GLU A 30 9.37 3.58 7.03
CA GLU A 30 8.82 2.25 7.28
C GLU A 30 7.42 2.31 7.89
N THR A 31 7.14 3.33 8.74
CA THR A 31 5.81 3.51 9.36
C THR A 31 4.74 3.98 8.38
N LEU A 32 5.14 4.40 7.18
CA LEU A 32 4.22 4.86 6.12
C LEU A 32 3.84 3.75 5.14
N LYS A 33 4.46 2.56 5.21
CA LYS A 33 4.11 1.44 4.33
C LYS A 33 2.78 0.83 4.75
N SER A 34 1.98 0.42 3.77
CA SER A 34 0.73 -0.29 4.06
C SER A 34 1.00 -1.76 4.38
N PRO A 35 0.11 -2.44 5.13
CA PRO A 35 0.22 -3.88 5.40
C PRO A 35 0.38 -4.72 4.13
N GLU A 36 -0.25 -4.34 3.03
CA GLU A 36 -0.16 -5.05 1.75
C GLU A 36 1.21 -4.87 1.10
N MET A 37 1.87 -3.72 1.26
CA MET A 37 3.26 -3.52 0.82
C MET A 37 4.22 -4.43 1.61
N GLU A 38 4.00 -4.55 2.91
CA GLU A 38 4.79 -5.44 3.76
C GLU A 38 4.58 -6.91 3.42
N ALA A 39 3.32 -7.32 3.22
CA ALA A 39 2.97 -8.68 2.80
C ALA A 39 3.58 -9.03 1.44
N PHE A 40 3.51 -8.10 0.49
CA PHE A 40 4.14 -8.24 -0.82
C PHE A 40 5.67 -8.38 -0.70
N ALA A 41 6.33 -7.53 0.08
CA ALA A 41 7.78 -7.63 0.32
C ALA A 41 8.16 -8.96 1.01
N LYS A 42 7.34 -9.44 1.95
CA LYS A 42 7.54 -10.73 2.62
C LYS A 42 7.40 -11.89 1.64
N ALA A 43 6.44 -11.85 0.72
CA ALA A 43 6.29 -12.89 -0.30
C ALA A 43 7.54 -13.02 -1.19
N PHE A 44 8.15 -11.91 -1.58
CA PHE A 44 9.42 -11.92 -2.32
C PHE A 44 10.59 -12.50 -1.48
N LYS A 45 10.68 -12.14 -0.20
CA LYS A 45 11.69 -12.70 0.70
C LYS A 45 11.55 -14.23 0.82
N ASN A 46 10.32 -14.73 0.89
CA ASN A 46 10.04 -16.16 1.00
C ASN A 46 10.48 -16.97 -0.24
N LEU A 47 10.67 -16.35 -1.40
CA LEU A 47 11.25 -17.03 -2.57
C LEU A 47 12.67 -17.55 -2.35
N ASN A 48 13.36 -17.03 -1.33
CA ASN A 48 14.71 -17.44 -0.97
C ASN A 48 14.72 -18.61 0.03
N ASN A 49 13.57 -18.94 0.62
CA ASN A 49 13.46 -20.06 1.55
C ASN A 49 13.73 -21.38 0.81
N PRO A 50 14.35 -22.39 1.46
CA PRO A 50 14.73 -23.65 0.83
C PRO A 50 13.60 -24.32 0.02
N GLU A 51 12.37 -24.28 0.51
CA GLU A 51 11.18 -24.86 -0.12
C GLU A 51 10.76 -24.16 -1.42
N ASN A 52 11.12 -22.89 -1.60
CA ASN A 52 10.76 -22.05 -2.75
C ASN A 52 11.95 -21.78 -3.69
N LYS A 53 13.12 -22.37 -3.40
CA LYS A 53 14.29 -22.30 -4.29
C LYS A 53 14.03 -23.02 -5.61
N LEU A 54 14.79 -22.63 -6.64
CA LEU A 54 14.75 -23.31 -7.94
C LEU A 54 15.05 -24.80 -7.78
N THR A 55 14.16 -25.64 -8.30
CA THR A 55 14.44 -27.08 -8.45
C THR A 55 15.50 -27.33 -9.52
N ASP A 56 16.01 -28.56 -9.57
CA ASP A 56 16.97 -28.96 -10.60
C ASP A 56 16.35 -28.90 -12.00
N GLU A 57 15.12 -29.36 -12.17
CA GLU A 57 14.36 -29.23 -13.42
C GLU A 57 14.19 -27.77 -13.84
N GLU A 58 13.80 -26.89 -12.91
CA GLU A 58 13.64 -25.45 -13.22
C GLU A 58 14.99 -24.83 -13.61
N ARG A 59 16.09 -25.24 -12.97
CA ARG A 59 17.44 -24.76 -13.28
C ARG A 59 17.95 -25.22 -14.64
N ARG A 60 17.63 -26.45 -15.04
CA ARG A 60 18.00 -27.01 -16.35
C ARG A 60 17.25 -26.35 -17.51
N SER A 61 16.12 -25.69 -17.26
CA SER A 61 15.38 -24.96 -18.29
C SER A 61 16.16 -23.78 -18.90
N GLY A 62 17.16 -23.24 -18.17
CA GLY A 62 17.93 -22.07 -18.61
C GLY A 62 17.15 -20.75 -18.61
N SER A 63 15.90 -20.74 -18.12
CA SER A 63 15.09 -19.53 -18.05
C SER A 63 15.60 -18.56 -16.99
N THR A 64 15.64 -17.28 -17.34
CA THR A 64 15.89 -16.18 -16.39
C THR A 64 14.62 -15.75 -15.66
N GLU A 65 13.45 -16.21 -16.11
CA GLU A 65 12.17 -15.92 -15.49
C GLU A 65 11.92 -16.86 -14.30
N LEU A 66 11.12 -16.40 -13.34
CA LEU A 66 10.58 -17.28 -12.30
C LEU A 66 9.79 -18.42 -12.95
N SER A 67 9.89 -19.63 -12.40
CA SER A 67 9.00 -20.72 -12.81
C SER A 67 7.56 -20.44 -12.40
N ASP A 68 6.59 -21.07 -13.05
CA ASP A 68 5.16 -20.92 -12.73
C ASP A 68 4.85 -21.26 -11.28
N ARG A 69 5.52 -22.27 -10.71
CA ARG A 69 5.40 -22.63 -9.29
C ARG A 69 5.81 -21.45 -8.39
N ARG A 70 6.93 -20.80 -8.69
CA ARG A 70 7.45 -19.65 -7.92
C ARG A 70 6.63 -18.39 -8.18
N LYS A 71 6.06 -18.21 -9.37
CA LYS A 71 5.09 -17.13 -9.64
C LYS A 71 3.84 -17.31 -8.77
N LYS A 72 3.28 -18.52 -8.69
CA LYS A 72 2.09 -18.83 -7.87
C LYS A 72 2.24 -18.42 -6.41
N THR A 73 3.44 -18.54 -5.82
CA THR A 73 3.66 -18.11 -4.42
C THR A 73 3.56 -16.59 -4.23
N LEU A 74 3.72 -15.81 -5.30
CA LEU A 74 3.61 -14.34 -5.28
C LEU A 74 2.20 -13.84 -5.57
N ILE A 75 1.37 -14.63 -6.26
CA ILE A 75 0.06 -14.17 -6.75
C ILE A 75 -0.86 -13.63 -5.66
N PRO A 76 -1.05 -14.29 -4.51
CA PRO A 76 -1.96 -13.79 -3.48
C PRO A 76 -1.58 -12.39 -3.00
N ALA A 77 -0.33 -12.19 -2.59
CA ALA A 77 0.16 -10.89 -2.11
C ALA A 77 0.18 -9.82 -3.22
N SER A 78 0.43 -10.22 -4.47
CA SER A 78 0.37 -9.31 -5.63
C SER A 78 -1.05 -8.79 -5.86
N LEU A 79 -2.05 -9.68 -5.82
CA LEU A 79 -3.46 -9.32 -5.99
C LEU A 79 -3.95 -8.45 -4.84
N GLU A 80 -3.60 -8.76 -3.59
CA GLU A 80 -3.94 -7.93 -2.43
C GLU A 80 -3.37 -6.52 -2.56
N LEU A 81 -2.09 -6.38 -2.93
CA LEU A 81 -1.48 -5.07 -3.15
C LEU A 81 -2.17 -4.29 -4.28
N ILE A 82 -2.50 -4.94 -5.40
CA ILE A 82 -3.24 -4.30 -6.48
C ILE A 82 -4.63 -3.84 -5.99
N LYS A 83 -5.38 -4.71 -5.31
CA LYS A 83 -6.71 -4.38 -4.78
C LYS A 83 -6.67 -3.26 -3.75
N SER A 84 -5.60 -3.12 -2.98
CA SER A 84 -5.39 -2.01 -2.04
C SER A 84 -5.39 -0.63 -2.70
N THR A 85 -5.22 -0.55 -4.03
CA THR A 85 -5.32 0.69 -4.80
C THR A 85 -6.75 1.04 -5.23
N GLY A 86 -7.72 0.18 -4.93
CA GLY A 86 -9.11 0.29 -5.39
C GLY A 86 -9.40 -0.45 -6.69
N ALA A 87 -8.42 -1.14 -7.28
CA ALA A 87 -8.61 -1.93 -8.49
C ALA A 87 -9.59 -3.10 -8.25
N THR A 88 -10.51 -3.29 -9.19
CA THR A 88 -11.52 -4.37 -9.13
C THR A 88 -11.00 -5.66 -9.78
N ASP A 89 -11.60 -6.80 -9.45
CA ASP A 89 -11.28 -8.08 -10.10
C ASP A 89 -11.45 -8.02 -11.63
N GLN A 90 -12.49 -7.32 -12.11
CA GLN A 90 -12.72 -7.15 -13.55
C GLN A 90 -11.63 -6.32 -14.22
N GLU A 91 -11.15 -5.27 -13.55
CA GLU A 91 -10.03 -4.47 -14.07
C GLU A 91 -8.74 -5.28 -14.10
N ILE A 92 -8.50 -6.08 -13.06
CA ILE A 92 -7.36 -6.97 -12.99
C ILE A 92 -7.38 -7.95 -14.14
N GLU A 93 -8.48 -8.68 -14.32
CA GLU A 93 -8.63 -9.63 -15.41
C GLU A 93 -8.47 -8.96 -16.78
N ARG A 94 -9.07 -7.79 -16.99
CA ARG A 94 -8.95 -7.06 -18.26
C ARG A 94 -7.50 -6.66 -18.57
N LYS A 95 -6.74 -6.25 -17.55
CA LYS A 95 -5.38 -5.71 -17.72
C LYS A 95 -4.33 -6.81 -17.82
N THR A 96 -4.49 -7.90 -17.07
CA THR A 96 -3.51 -8.99 -17.00
C THR A 96 -3.89 -10.20 -17.82
N LYS A 97 -5.17 -10.35 -18.20
CA LYS A 97 -5.71 -11.54 -18.88
C LYS A 97 -5.42 -12.84 -18.12
N GLY A 98 -5.42 -12.77 -16.79
CA GLY A 98 -5.03 -13.88 -15.91
C GLY A 98 -3.54 -14.25 -15.93
N ASP A 99 -2.68 -13.53 -16.67
CA ASP A 99 -1.25 -13.83 -16.73
C ASP A 99 -0.55 -13.51 -15.41
N MET A 100 0.10 -14.52 -14.84
CA MET A 100 0.76 -14.42 -13.54
C MET A 100 1.90 -13.40 -13.57
N SER A 101 2.68 -13.35 -14.66
CA SER A 101 3.78 -12.40 -14.80
C SER A 101 3.26 -10.97 -14.87
N ALA A 102 2.18 -10.72 -15.62
CA ALA A 102 1.54 -9.41 -15.71
C ALA A 102 0.97 -8.94 -14.36
N ILE A 103 0.36 -9.84 -13.58
CA ILE A 103 -0.11 -9.54 -12.22
C ILE A 103 1.08 -9.12 -11.33
N ILE A 104 2.16 -9.92 -11.31
CA ILE A 104 3.34 -9.64 -10.49
C ILE A 104 4.00 -8.32 -10.90
N VAL A 105 4.17 -8.09 -12.20
CA VAL A 105 4.77 -6.85 -12.74
C VAL A 105 3.94 -5.63 -12.34
N TRP A 106 2.61 -5.70 -12.42
CA TRP A 106 1.77 -4.58 -12.01
C TRP A 106 1.87 -4.31 -10.50
N ALA A 107 1.90 -5.35 -9.67
CA ALA A 107 2.12 -5.19 -8.24
C ALA A 107 3.50 -4.57 -7.92
N ILE A 108 4.56 -4.93 -8.65
CA ILE A 108 5.89 -4.29 -8.54
C ILE A 108 5.79 -2.79 -8.87
N GLN A 109 5.09 -2.42 -9.95
CA GLN A 109 4.92 -1.02 -10.34
C GLN A 109 4.21 -0.21 -9.24
N ILE A 110 3.14 -0.76 -8.66
CA ILE A 110 2.43 -0.13 -7.54
C ILE A 110 3.35 0.03 -6.34
N ASN A 111 4.06 -1.03 -5.94
CA ASN A 111 4.99 -0.99 -4.82
C ASN A 111 6.08 0.09 -5.02
N ASN A 112 6.62 0.20 -6.22
CA ASN A 112 7.64 1.20 -6.55
C ASN A 112 7.08 2.64 -6.52
N SER A 113 5.85 2.85 -7.01
CA SER A 113 5.16 4.15 -6.93
C SER A 113 4.97 4.57 -5.47
N LYS A 114 4.36 3.68 -4.66
CA LYS A 114 4.10 3.96 -3.24
C LYS A 114 5.38 4.23 -2.45
N ASN A 115 6.46 3.47 -2.69
CA ASN A 115 7.75 3.74 -2.06
C ASN A 115 8.33 5.10 -2.47
N SER A 116 8.14 5.51 -3.72
CA SER A 116 8.59 6.82 -4.21
C SER A 116 7.78 7.96 -3.58
N GLU A 117 6.47 7.79 -3.43
CA GLU A 117 5.58 8.73 -2.73
C GLU A 117 5.96 8.88 -1.26
N ILE A 118 6.21 7.77 -0.56
CA ILE A 118 6.69 7.76 0.83
C ILE A 118 8.01 8.52 0.96
N LYS A 119 8.97 8.25 0.07
CA LYS A 119 10.26 8.94 0.06
C LYS A 119 10.09 10.45 -0.12
N ASN A 120 9.26 10.86 -1.08
CA ASN A 120 9.01 12.28 -1.35
C ASN A 120 8.34 12.97 -0.15
N LYS A 121 7.39 12.30 0.50
CA LYS A 121 6.72 12.82 1.70
C LYS A 121 7.71 13.04 2.85
N VAL A 122 8.56 12.05 3.12
CA VAL A 122 9.62 12.16 4.14
C VAL A 122 10.59 13.29 3.81
N GLN A 123 10.96 13.48 2.54
CA GLN A 123 11.83 14.58 2.11
C GLN A 123 11.17 15.96 2.22
N SER A 124 9.86 16.07 2.02
CA SER A 124 9.13 17.34 2.18
C SER A 124 8.87 17.73 3.64
N GLU A 125 8.97 16.78 4.56
CA GLU A 125 8.76 16.96 6.00
C GLU A 125 10.06 17.23 6.77
N ASN A 126 11.22 17.16 6.11
CA ASN A 126 12.56 17.46 6.65
C ASN A 126 13.13 18.74 6.03
#